data_AF-A0A0D6TNN6-F1
#
_entry.id   AF-A0A0D6TNN6-F1
#
_cell.length_a   1.000
_cell.length_b   1.000
_cell.length_c   1.000
_cell.angle_alpha   90.00
_cell.angle_beta   90.00
_cell.angle_gamma   90.00
#
_symmetry.space_group_name_H-M   'P 1'
#
loop_
_entity.id
_entity.type
_entity.pdbx_description
1 polymer ?
#
loop_
_entity_poly.entity_id
_entity_poly.type
_entity_poly.pdbx_seq_one_letter_code
_entity_poly.pdbx_strand_id
1 'polypeptide(L)'
;MRSIFMKAYVIMTLKQTLGNSILVLVVSTLILSCNTVKKNRKFNYFSGTEFYNYPLNVSGHFFGDVKYYETNEVDQMDEVSSVLAFYKLRDKDLLVYGKTTESPLYQLYVFLKKKKSKLKDKPSQVTTKLLVDDTSNNLVLYEKSNGIQSFFVAIKSIGKHKSNKSILQDGKSIVDSMEFSIHEKNTPNYMDIFNSYKNDDNYLFVMNKLDSAPISKDPKNEWTKFQLLTTILSFDTEYYRYKELIKKFESKRSIFFNDLLKDKKNSLLKREDNQKKEAVISMIAEASKNYKVLMLNEMHWKPEHRVFATSLLKPLKENGYTHLAIEALDKGQDSLINSRKFAIKTSGYYTREPFFSNFIREACALGFKIVGYDDFESINREETQAENLKHIIDRDSSAKVFVYAGIDHILEKGDSISTKRMAAFFKEKTGIDPLTIDQVEIVSDIPNELLFFESKIFLDVEKVNCNVDYFLINNIKPSFSEFSNLTEITISDLVLKEVEGQEVLMNFYDAKEYYKYSSRSIPIISRIKKVVGSKVIVDVPKGNFFLVIKNKENKELLLKDIGVN
;
A
#
# COMPACT_ATOMS: atom_id res chain seq x y z
N MET A 1 -3.72 31.59 -44.18
CA MET A 1 -2.56 30.74 -44.56
C MET A 1 -1.55 30.74 -43.44
N ARG A 2 -0.91 29.59 -43.22
CA ARG A 2 0.16 29.32 -42.24
C ARG A 2 1.26 30.39 -42.26
N SER A 3 1.91 30.62 -41.11
CA SER A 3 3.34 30.31 -40.91
C SER A 3 4.06 31.30 -39.97
N ILE A 4 4.54 30.73 -38.84
CA ILE A 4 5.87 30.93 -38.19
C ILE A 4 6.21 32.33 -37.65
N PHE A 5 6.51 32.43 -36.35
CA PHE A 5 7.82 32.93 -35.88
C PHE A 5 8.17 32.45 -34.46
N MET A 6 9.48 32.29 -34.30
CA MET A 6 10.25 31.52 -33.33
C MET A 6 10.36 32.15 -31.94
N LYS A 7 10.51 31.30 -30.92
CA LYS A 7 10.96 31.65 -29.56
C LYS A 7 12.39 32.19 -29.60
N ALA A 8 12.64 33.32 -28.95
CA ALA A 8 13.96 33.77 -28.55
C ALA A 8 14.10 33.61 -27.02
N TYR A 9 15.06 32.79 -26.59
CA TYR A 9 15.57 32.77 -25.22
C TYR A 9 16.74 33.74 -25.14
N VAL A 10 16.72 34.65 -24.17
CA VAL A 10 17.87 35.49 -23.82
C VAL A 10 18.54 34.84 -22.60
N ILE A 11 19.75 34.31 -22.82
CA ILE A 11 20.66 33.86 -21.76
C ILE A 11 21.68 34.98 -21.56
N MET A 12 21.66 35.64 -20.40
CA MET A 12 22.76 36.48 -19.94
C MET A 12 23.63 35.67 -18.98
N THR A 13 24.81 35.26 -19.43
CA THR A 13 25.88 34.73 -18.58
C THR A 13 26.73 35.88 -18.04
N LEU A 14 26.76 36.04 -16.72
CA LEU A 14 27.79 36.78 -16.01
C LEU A 14 28.62 35.78 -15.20
N LYS A 15 29.90 35.71 -15.54
CA LYS A 15 30.89 34.77 -15.03
C LYS A 15 31.60 35.43 -13.85
N GLN A 16 31.37 34.97 -12.62
CA GLN A 16 32.30 35.20 -11.52
C GLN A 16 32.24 34.06 -10.50
N THR A 17 33.42 33.75 -9.99
CA THR A 17 33.89 32.54 -9.32
C THR A 17 33.49 32.43 -7.84
N LEU A 18 33.54 31.18 -7.35
CA LEU A 18 33.50 30.70 -5.96
C LEU A 18 32.12 30.43 -5.33
N GLY A 19 31.76 29.14 -5.38
CA GLY A 19 31.10 28.35 -4.34
C GLY A 19 29.95 28.98 -3.56
N ASN A 20 28.73 28.81 -4.06
CA ASN A 20 27.54 28.65 -3.22
C ASN A 20 26.37 28.07 -4.03
N SER A 21 25.59 27.22 -3.37
CA SER A 21 24.45 26.45 -3.85
C SER A 21 23.50 27.26 -4.75
N ILE A 22 23.28 26.78 -5.97
CA ILE A 22 22.27 27.34 -6.87
C ILE A 22 20.91 26.87 -6.39
N LEU A 23 20.25 27.70 -5.58
CA LEU A 23 18.82 27.62 -5.33
C LEU A 23 18.12 27.98 -6.66
N VAL A 24 17.71 26.97 -7.42
CA VAL A 24 16.85 27.17 -8.58
C VAL A 24 15.47 27.57 -8.05
N LEU A 25 15.28 28.88 -7.85
CA LEU A 25 13.97 29.46 -7.59
C LEU A 25 13.18 29.33 -8.89
N VAL A 26 12.41 28.25 -9.04
CA VAL A 26 11.40 28.13 -10.08
C VAL A 26 10.32 29.16 -9.74
N VAL A 27 10.49 30.37 -10.24
CA VAL A 27 9.43 31.37 -10.29
C VAL A 27 8.42 30.86 -11.31
N SER A 28 7.50 30.02 -10.85
CA SER A 28 6.30 29.70 -11.61
C SER A 28 5.53 31.00 -11.77
N THR A 29 5.62 31.62 -12.94
CA THR A 29 4.69 32.66 -13.37
C THR A 29 3.31 32.03 -13.49
N LEU A 30 2.62 31.96 -12.35
CA LEU A 30 1.21 31.60 -12.26
C LEU A 30 0.44 32.66 -13.04
N ILE A 31 0.10 32.34 -14.29
CA ILE A 31 -0.92 33.04 -15.04
C ILE A 31 -2.20 32.92 -14.20
N LEU A 32 -2.53 33.98 -13.47
CA LEU A 32 -3.74 34.13 -12.67
C LEU A 32 -4.96 34.23 -13.61
N SER A 33 -5.29 33.11 -14.26
CA SER A 33 -6.65 32.86 -14.71
C SER A 33 -7.54 32.96 -13.47
N CYS A 34 -8.68 33.66 -13.58
CA CYS A 34 -9.70 33.70 -12.52
C CYS A 34 -10.21 32.28 -12.22
N ASN A 35 -9.48 31.60 -11.35
CA ASN A 35 -9.71 30.22 -10.94
C ASN A 35 -10.87 30.23 -9.94
N THR A 36 -12.05 29.86 -10.43
CA THR A 36 -13.24 29.69 -9.58
C THR A 36 -13.06 28.47 -8.68
N VAL A 37 -13.65 28.49 -7.48
CA VAL A 37 -13.57 27.36 -6.54
C VAL A 37 -14.09 26.08 -7.19
N LYS A 38 -15.22 26.16 -7.93
CA LYS A 38 -15.75 25.06 -8.74
C LYS A 38 -14.73 24.35 -9.64
N LYS A 39 -13.91 25.10 -10.39
CA LYS A 39 -12.88 24.50 -11.28
C LYS A 39 -11.77 23.80 -10.50
N ASN A 40 -11.56 24.17 -9.24
CA ASN A 40 -10.48 23.66 -8.41
C ASN A 40 -10.90 22.55 -7.45
N ARG A 41 -12.19 22.24 -7.32
CA ARG A 41 -12.67 21.12 -6.48
C ARG A 41 -12.08 19.77 -6.88
N LYS A 42 -11.80 19.58 -8.17
CA LYS A 42 -11.13 18.37 -8.68
C LYS A 42 -9.72 18.14 -8.11
N PHE A 43 -9.15 19.15 -7.46
CA PHE A 43 -7.85 19.08 -6.77
C PHE A 43 -8.01 18.98 -5.25
N ASN A 44 -9.23 18.78 -4.74
CA ASN A 44 -9.45 18.43 -3.34
C ASN A 44 -8.79 17.09 -3.06
N TYR A 45 -7.92 17.06 -2.06
CA TYR A 45 -7.27 15.85 -1.59
C TYR A 45 -7.61 15.63 -0.12
N PHE A 46 -8.07 14.42 0.20
CA PHE A 46 -8.40 14.01 1.56
C PHE A 46 -7.51 12.83 1.98
N SER A 47 -6.81 12.99 3.10
CA SER A 47 -5.95 11.98 3.72
C SER A 47 -6.42 11.75 5.16
N GLY A 48 -7.26 10.75 5.37
CA GLY A 48 -7.94 10.58 6.65
C GLY A 48 -8.80 11.80 6.97
N THR A 49 -8.49 12.47 8.08
CA THR A 49 -9.15 13.69 8.57
C THR A 49 -8.65 14.97 7.91
N GLU A 50 -7.50 14.92 7.22
CA GLU A 50 -6.86 16.10 6.63
C GLU A 50 -7.37 16.40 5.22
N PHE A 51 -7.52 17.68 4.92
CA PHE A 51 -7.94 18.19 3.61
C PHE A 51 -6.96 19.21 3.05
N TYR A 52 -6.74 19.13 1.74
CA TYR A 52 -5.87 20.04 0.99
C TYR A 52 -6.47 20.43 -0.36
N ASN A 53 -6.26 21.69 -0.75
CA ASN A 53 -6.43 22.14 -2.13
C ASN A 53 -5.29 23.08 -2.54
N TYR A 54 -4.31 22.53 -3.26
CA TYR A 54 -3.07 23.22 -3.60
C TYR A 54 -3.27 24.42 -4.53
N PRO A 55 -4.07 24.33 -5.62
CA PRO A 55 -4.33 25.50 -6.47
C PRO A 55 -5.03 26.66 -5.77
N LEU A 56 -5.82 26.39 -4.73
CA LEU A 56 -6.46 27.41 -3.90
C LEU A 56 -5.58 27.83 -2.70
N ASN A 57 -4.53 27.07 -2.41
CA ASN A 57 -3.65 27.18 -1.24
C ASN A 57 -4.41 27.18 0.09
N VAL A 58 -5.23 26.15 0.30
CA VAL A 58 -6.05 25.99 1.51
C VAL A 58 -5.95 24.58 2.08
N SER A 59 -6.11 24.47 3.39
CA SER A 59 -6.19 23.18 4.11
C SER A 59 -7.21 23.23 5.26
N GLY A 60 -7.47 22.10 5.90
CA GLY A 60 -8.34 22.01 7.08
C GLY A 60 -8.46 20.58 7.62
N HIS A 61 -9.05 20.47 8.81
CA HIS A 61 -9.25 19.20 9.51
C HIS A 61 -10.75 18.91 9.68
N PHE A 62 -11.14 17.66 9.43
CA PHE A 62 -12.51 17.17 9.52
C PHE A 62 -12.58 15.93 10.39
N PHE A 63 -13.78 15.58 10.85
CA PHE A 63 -14.00 14.34 11.59
C PHE A 63 -13.85 13.10 10.69
N GLY A 64 -13.36 12.00 11.27
CA GLY A 64 -13.04 10.77 10.53
C GLY A 64 -14.26 10.01 9.98
N ASP A 65 -15.46 10.36 10.44
CA ASP A 65 -16.73 9.77 10.02
C ASP A 65 -17.40 10.55 8.87
N VAL A 66 -16.76 11.59 8.33
CA VAL A 66 -17.29 12.36 7.20
C VAL A 66 -17.02 11.63 5.88
N LYS A 67 -18.09 11.19 5.21
CA LYS A 67 -18.05 10.71 3.83
C LYS A 67 -18.22 11.87 2.85
N TYR A 68 -17.23 12.08 1.98
CA TYR A 68 -17.25 13.15 0.98
C TYR A 68 -17.89 12.70 -0.33
N TYR A 69 -18.53 13.63 -1.04
CA TYR A 69 -19.21 13.37 -2.30
C TYR A 69 -18.77 14.36 -3.39
N GLU A 70 -18.88 13.95 -4.65
CA GLU A 70 -18.72 14.88 -5.75
C GLU A 70 -19.84 15.93 -5.73
N THR A 71 -19.43 17.19 -5.72
CA THR A 71 -20.33 18.37 -5.66
C THR A 71 -21.07 18.67 -6.97
N ASN A 72 -21.17 17.70 -7.88
CA ASN A 72 -21.82 17.88 -9.19
C ASN A 72 -23.31 17.52 -9.16
N GLU A 73 -23.81 16.99 -8.04
CA GLU A 73 -25.23 16.68 -7.84
C GLU A 73 -25.96 17.98 -7.45
N VAL A 74 -26.89 18.41 -8.29
CA VAL A 74 -27.67 19.64 -8.14
C VAL A 74 -28.54 19.62 -6.86
N ASP A 75 -28.96 18.43 -6.42
CA ASP A 75 -29.91 18.23 -5.31
C ASP A 75 -29.28 18.41 -3.91
N GLN A 76 -27.94 18.51 -3.82
CA GLN A 76 -27.25 18.56 -2.53
C GLN A 76 -27.43 19.89 -1.80
N MET A 77 -27.81 21.00 -2.46
CA MET A 77 -27.84 22.34 -1.85
C MET A 77 -29.26 22.84 -1.50
N ASP A 78 -30.31 22.16 -1.96
CA ASP A 78 -31.70 22.62 -1.82
C ASP A 78 -32.10 22.74 -0.35
N GLU A 79 -31.62 21.82 0.46
CA GLU A 79 -31.87 21.72 1.89
C GLU A 79 -31.34 22.88 2.74
N VAL A 80 -30.39 23.66 2.21
CA VAL A 80 -29.77 24.83 2.86
C VAL A 80 -29.96 26.10 2.03
N SER A 81 -30.70 26.02 0.92
CA SER A 81 -30.79 27.04 -0.14
C SER A 81 -31.17 28.44 0.36
N SER A 82 -32.09 28.54 1.32
CA SER A 82 -32.54 29.83 1.89
C SER A 82 -31.42 30.58 2.61
N VAL A 83 -30.66 29.89 3.47
CA VAL A 83 -29.50 30.46 4.18
C VAL A 83 -28.37 30.77 3.20
N LEU A 84 -28.12 29.88 2.24
CA LEU A 84 -27.11 30.10 1.21
C LEU A 84 -27.42 31.34 0.35
N ALA A 85 -28.69 31.54 -0.03
CA ALA A 85 -29.14 32.70 -0.79
C ALA A 85 -28.89 34.02 -0.02
N PHE A 86 -29.21 34.05 1.28
CA PHE A 86 -28.98 35.23 2.14
C PHE A 86 -27.50 35.64 2.19
N TYR A 87 -26.58 34.69 2.36
CA TYR A 87 -25.13 34.95 2.37
C TYR A 87 -24.49 34.95 0.97
N LYS A 88 -25.31 34.85 -0.09
CA LYS A 88 -24.89 34.80 -1.50
C LYS A 88 -23.86 33.70 -1.76
N LEU A 89 -23.99 32.58 -1.06
CA LEU A 89 -23.22 31.36 -1.26
C LEU A 89 -23.87 30.60 -2.41
N ARG A 90 -23.09 30.34 -3.46
CA ARG A 90 -23.58 29.64 -4.66
C ARG A 90 -22.79 28.37 -4.84
N ASP A 91 -23.30 27.47 -5.69
CA ASP A 91 -22.56 26.27 -6.11
C ASP A 91 -21.11 26.65 -6.41
N LYS A 92 -20.84 27.63 -7.28
CA LYS A 92 -19.46 28.00 -7.65
C LYS A 92 -18.46 28.28 -6.50
N ASP A 93 -18.95 28.57 -5.29
CA ASP A 93 -18.20 28.87 -4.08
C ASP A 93 -18.06 27.63 -3.15
N LEU A 94 -18.86 26.58 -3.34
CA LEU A 94 -18.76 25.31 -2.62
C LEU A 94 -17.41 24.67 -2.89
N LEU A 95 -16.71 24.25 -1.85
CA LEU A 95 -15.40 23.60 -1.89
C LEU A 95 -15.51 22.13 -1.48
N VAL A 96 -16.17 21.84 -0.35
CA VAL A 96 -16.36 20.48 0.17
C VAL A 96 -17.83 20.25 0.50
N TYR A 97 -18.32 19.05 0.17
CA TYR A 97 -19.59 18.51 0.64
C TYR A 97 -19.38 17.11 1.21
N GLY A 98 -20.02 16.83 2.36
CA GLY A 98 -19.93 15.53 3.00
C GLY A 98 -21.12 15.23 3.92
N LYS A 99 -21.21 13.98 4.37
CA LYS A 99 -22.19 13.52 5.36
C LYS A 99 -21.49 12.67 6.42
N THR A 100 -21.82 12.86 7.69
CA THR A 100 -21.31 11.96 8.74
C THR A 100 -21.99 10.61 8.67
N THR A 101 -21.22 9.56 8.99
CA THR A 101 -21.72 8.18 9.09
C THR A 101 -22.00 7.76 10.52
N GLU A 102 -21.51 8.52 11.50
CA GLU A 102 -21.75 8.29 12.93
C GLU A 102 -22.46 9.49 13.57
N SER A 103 -23.06 9.27 14.74
CA SER A 103 -23.78 10.33 15.44
C SER A 103 -22.80 11.37 16.00
N PRO A 104 -23.05 12.68 15.84
CA PRO A 104 -24.24 13.29 15.25
C PRO A 104 -24.28 13.20 13.71
N LEU A 105 -25.41 12.73 13.17
CA LEU A 105 -25.61 12.65 11.73
C LEU A 105 -25.95 14.03 11.16
N TYR A 106 -25.15 14.51 10.20
CA TYR A 106 -25.34 15.79 9.55
C TYR A 106 -24.76 15.83 8.12
N GLN A 107 -25.23 16.82 7.36
CA GLN A 107 -24.64 17.23 6.09
C GLN A 107 -23.70 18.42 6.33
N LEU A 108 -22.50 18.34 5.78
CA LEU A 108 -21.43 19.33 5.90
C LEU A 108 -21.21 20.04 4.56
N TYR A 109 -21.14 21.37 4.60
CA TYR A 109 -20.86 22.22 3.46
C TYR A 109 -19.75 23.20 3.81
N VAL A 110 -18.65 23.18 3.04
CA VAL A 110 -17.58 24.17 3.17
C VAL A 110 -17.51 25.00 1.90
N PHE A 111 -17.69 26.30 2.01
CA PHE A 111 -17.56 27.25 0.91
C PHE A 111 -16.30 28.09 1.09
N LEU A 112 -15.67 28.48 -0.01
CA LEU A 112 -14.58 29.44 -0.04
C LEU A 112 -14.96 30.62 -0.95
N LYS A 113 -14.93 31.84 -0.41
CA LYS A 113 -15.15 33.06 -1.20
C LYS A 113 -13.95 33.98 -1.12
N LYS A 114 -13.51 34.45 -2.28
CA LYS A 114 -12.53 35.55 -2.39
C LYS A 114 -13.28 36.87 -2.51
N LYS A 115 -12.91 37.88 -1.73
CA LYS A 115 -13.35 39.26 -2.00
C LYS A 115 -12.75 39.72 -3.32
N LYS A 116 -13.48 40.55 -4.07
CA LYS A 116 -12.89 41.33 -5.17
C LYS A 116 -11.93 42.33 -4.53
N SER A 117 -10.63 42.09 -4.53
CA SER A 117 -9.68 43.00 -3.90
C SER A 117 -9.59 44.31 -4.69
N LYS A 118 -9.41 45.42 -3.97
CA LYS A 118 -8.70 46.58 -4.53
C LYS A 118 -7.21 46.31 -4.31
N LEU A 119 -6.35 46.75 -5.22
CA LEU A 119 -4.89 46.49 -5.27
C LEU A 119 -4.08 46.86 -3.98
N LYS A 120 -4.71 47.29 -2.88
CA LYS A 120 -4.08 47.76 -1.64
C LYS A 120 -4.56 47.06 -0.35
N ASP A 121 -5.43 46.04 -0.43
CA ASP A 121 -5.93 45.37 0.78
C ASP A 121 -4.82 44.51 1.42
N LYS A 122 -4.38 44.85 2.64
CA LYS A 122 -3.51 43.99 3.47
C LYS A 122 -4.36 42.92 4.18
N PRO A 123 -3.81 41.71 4.44
CA PRO A 123 -4.49 40.72 5.28
C PRO A 123 -4.85 41.34 6.63
N SER A 124 -6.11 41.24 7.03
CA SER A 124 -6.55 41.64 8.36
C SER A 124 -6.33 40.50 9.35
N GLN A 125 -6.45 40.78 10.66
CA GLN A 125 -6.50 39.73 11.67
C GLN A 125 -7.56 38.68 11.30
N VAL A 126 -7.20 37.40 11.43
CA VAL A 126 -8.13 36.29 11.16
C VAL A 126 -9.23 36.33 12.20
N THR A 127 -10.49 36.26 11.75
CA THR A 127 -11.67 36.26 12.62
C THR A 127 -12.54 35.06 12.32
N THR A 128 -13.09 34.43 13.35
CA THR A 128 -14.14 33.39 13.25
C THR A 128 -15.40 33.91 13.93
N LYS A 129 -16.57 33.74 13.30
CA LYS A 129 -17.87 34.12 13.85
C LYS A 129 -18.97 33.09 13.52
N LEU A 130 -19.89 32.91 14.44
CA LEU A 130 -21.17 32.23 14.20
C LEU A 130 -22.11 33.21 13.47
N LEU A 131 -22.61 32.80 12.31
CA LEU A 131 -23.53 33.60 11.49
C LEU A 131 -24.99 33.17 11.67
N VAL A 132 -25.24 31.88 11.81
CA VAL A 132 -26.58 31.30 11.94
C VAL A 132 -26.56 30.18 12.97
N ASP A 133 -27.53 30.21 13.88
CA ASP A 133 -27.94 29.09 14.73
C ASP A 133 -29.47 28.95 14.62
N ASP A 134 -29.92 28.20 13.61
CA ASP A 134 -31.33 27.97 13.33
C ASP A 134 -31.74 26.63 13.93
N THR A 135 -32.31 26.68 15.13
CA THR A 135 -32.79 25.49 15.85
C THR A 135 -34.06 24.90 15.24
N SER A 136 -34.82 25.67 14.45
CA SER A 136 -36.04 25.20 13.80
C SER A 136 -35.72 24.33 12.58
N ASN A 137 -34.66 24.67 11.84
CA ASN A 137 -34.18 23.91 10.68
C ASN A 137 -32.94 23.05 10.98
N ASN A 138 -32.53 22.95 12.24
CA ASN A 138 -31.33 22.26 12.71
C ASN A 138 -30.06 22.56 11.90
N LEU A 139 -29.81 23.85 11.66
CA LEU A 139 -28.78 24.36 10.77
C LEU A 139 -27.89 25.39 11.48
N VAL A 140 -26.58 25.23 11.35
CA VAL A 140 -25.59 26.21 11.82
C VAL A 140 -24.69 26.67 10.68
N LEU A 141 -24.23 27.93 10.73
CA LEU A 141 -23.31 28.50 9.77
C LEU A 141 -22.22 29.31 10.49
N TYR A 142 -20.96 28.97 10.26
CA TYR A 142 -19.81 29.76 10.69
C TYR A 142 -19.12 30.44 9.51
N GLU A 143 -18.47 31.58 9.76
CA GLU A 143 -17.53 32.22 8.84
C GLU A 143 -16.17 32.41 9.52
N LYS A 144 -15.10 32.00 8.83
CA LYS A 144 -13.71 32.38 9.16
C LYS A 144 -13.16 33.23 8.03
N SER A 145 -12.59 34.39 8.33
CA SER A 145 -12.11 35.37 7.33
C SER A 145 -10.74 35.92 7.67
N ASN A 146 -9.88 36.07 6.66
CA ASN A 146 -8.59 36.78 6.77
C ASN A 146 -8.62 38.17 6.10
N GLY A 147 -9.81 38.68 5.78
CA GLY A 147 -10.03 39.95 5.09
C GLY A 147 -9.96 39.87 3.57
N ILE A 148 -9.28 38.87 3.00
CA ILE A 148 -9.16 38.66 1.54
C ILE A 148 -10.06 37.50 1.10
N GLN A 149 -10.10 36.44 1.90
CA GLN A 149 -10.87 35.24 1.68
C GLN A 149 -11.67 34.89 2.93
N SER A 150 -12.80 34.22 2.73
CA SER A 150 -13.63 33.70 3.81
C SER A 150 -14.01 32.25 3.54
N PHE A 151 -13.82 31.39 4.54
CA PHE A 151 -14.49 30.11 4.62
C PHE A 151 -15.87 30.28 5.24
N PHE A 152 -16.84 29.54 4.71
CA PHE A 152 -18.16 29.37 5.33
C PHE A 152 -18.39 27.89 5.58
N VAL A 153 -18.65 27.50 6.82
CA VAL A 153 -18.92 26.12 7.20
C VAL A 153 -20.38 26.02 7.65
N ALA A 154 -21.19 25.35 6.84
CA ALA A 154 -22.59 25.06 7.14
C ALA A 154 -22.73 23.60 7.55
N ILE A 155 -23.45 23.34 8.65
CA ILE A 155 -23.80 22.00 9.10
C ILE A 155 -25.32 21.92 9.29
N LYS A 156 -25.95 20.94 8.64
CA LYS A 156 -27.38 20.66 8.79
C LYS A 156 -27.58 19.26 9.35
N SER A 157 -28.27 19.13 10.48
CA SER A 157 -28.54 17.81 11.05
C SER A 157 -29.38 16.95 10.11
N ILE A 158 -29.12 15.65 10.09
CA ILE A 158 -29.96 14.64 9.47
C ILE A 158 -30.95 14.13 10.53
N GLY A 159 -32.24 14.22 10.25
CA GLY A 159 -33.31 13.94 11.20
C GLY A 159 -33.72 15.17 12.02
N LYS A 160 -34.72 14.99 12.91
CA LYS A 160 -35.25 16.06 13.76
C LYS A 160 -34.54 16.07 15.12
N HIS A 161 -34.01 17.23 15.50
CA HIS A 161 -33.30 17.40 16.78
C HIS A 161 -33.86 18.60 17.55
N LYS A 162 -33.89 18.51 18.88
CA LYS A 162 -34.41 19.59 19.74
C LYS A 162 -33.41 20.73 19.99
N SER A 163 -32.15 20.54 19.59
CA SER A 163 -31.03 21.43 19.89
C SER A 163 -29.93 21.29 18.85
N ASN A 164 -29.21 22.38 18.58
CA ASN A 164 -28.02 22.40 17.73
C ASN A 164 -26.71 22.19 18.50
N LYS A 165 -26.75 21.83 19.79
CA LYS A 165 -25.57 21.81 20.67
C LYS A 165 -24.38 21.02 20.08
N SER A 166 -24.63 19.84 19.52
CA SER A 166 -23.59 19.00 18.91
C SER A 166 -23.02 19.65 17.65
N ILE A 167 -23.88 19.98 16.68
CA ILE A 167 -23.45 20.57 15.40
C ILE A 167 -22.81 21.96 15.56
N LEU A 168 -23.12 22.71 16.62
CA LEU A 168 -22.41 23.95 16.98
C LEU A 168 -20.95 23.66 17.37
N GLN A 169 -20.71 22.63 18.19
CA GLN A 169 -19.36 22.23 18.60
C GLN A 169 -18.54 21.71 17.42
N ASP A 170 -19.15 20.86 16.59
CA ASP A 170 -18.49 20.28 15.42
C ASP A 170 -18.22 21.36 14.36
N GLY A 171 -19.20 22.23 14.09
CA GLY A 171 -19.07 23.33 13.14
C GLY A 171 -18.00 24.34 13.56
N LYS A 172 -17.91 24.66 14.86
CA LYS A 172 -16.85 25.49 15.41
C LYS A 172 -15.47 24.82 15.26
N SER A 173 -15.36 23.53 15.56
CA SER A 173 -14.09 22.80 15.46
C SER A 173 -13.59 22.75 14.02
N ILE A 174 -14.47 22.43 13.07
CA ILE A 174 -14.15 22.39 11.63
C ILE A 174 -13.73 23.78 11.15
N VAL A 175 -14.54 24.83 11.37
CA VAL A 175 -14.22 26.17 10.85
C VAL A 175 -12.91 26.72 11.43
N ASP A 176 -12.63 26.46 12.70
CA ASP A 176 -11.39 26.91 13.35
C ASP A 176 -10.15 26.20 12.79
N SER A 177 -10.29 24.96 12.34
CA SER A 177 -9.20 24.21 11.69
C SER A 177 -8.87 24.67 10.28
N MET A 178 -9.78 25.36 9.58
CA MET A 178 -9.57 25.75 8.18
C MET A 178 -8.43 26.78 8.04
N GLU A 179 -7.48 26.54 7.14
CA GLU A 179 -6.33 27.42 6.93
C GLU A 179 -6.32 28.03 5.52
N PHE A 180 -5.89 29.28 5.43
CA PHE A 180 -5.71 30.02 4.17
C PHE A 180 -4.31 29.82 3.54
N SER A 181 -3.63 28.75 3.96
CA SER A 181 -2.33 28.32 3.46
C SER A 181 -2.17 26.82 3.68
N ILE A 182 -1.23 26.21 2.95
CA ILE A 182 -0.71 24.89 3.26
C ILE A 182 0.69 25.08 3.84
N HIS A 183 0.88 24.71 5.11
CA HIS A 183 2.19 24.76 5.75
C HIS A 183 3.02 23.52 5.37
N GLU A 184 4.32 23.69 5.11
CA GLU A 184 5.20 22.57 4.72
C GLU A 184 5.18 21.43 5.73
N LYS A 185 5.16 21.75 7.04
CA LYS A 185 5.04 20.76 8.12
C LYS A 185 3.74 19.96 8.10
N ASN A 186 2.72 20.47 7.43
CA ASN A 186 1.39 19.86 7.30
C ASN A 186 1.21 19.24 5.91
N THR A 187 2.24 19.19 5.06
CA THR A 187 2.11 18.52 3.75
C THR A 187 2.06 17.00 3.94
N PRO A 188 1.09 16.31 3.32
CA PRO A 188 0.99 14.87 3.43
C PRO A 188 2.22 14.23 2.83
N ASN A 189 2.74 13.18 3.46
CA ASN A 189 3.70 12.28 2.85
C ASN A 189 3.02 10.94 2.52
N TYR A 190 3.65 10.14 1.64
CA TYR A 190 3.07 8.88 1.19
C TYR A 190 2.84 7.87 2.31
N MET A 191 3.66 7.89 3.36
CA MET A 191 3.53 6.96 4.49
C MET A 191 2.30 7.30 5.35
N ASP A 192 2.02 8.57 5.61
CA ASP A 192 0.83 9.00 6.36
C ASP A 192 -0.46 8.68 5.59
N ILE A 193 -0.45 8.93 4.28
CA ILE A 193 -1.55 8.54 3.39
C ILE A 193 -1.77 7.04 3.47
N PHE A 194 -0.71 6.26 3.29
CA PHE A 194 -0.80 4.82 3.36
C PHE A 194 -1.28 4.33 4.71
N ASN A 195 -0.74 4.84 5.82
CA ASN A 195 -1.18 4.47 7.18
C ASN A 195 -2.65 4.78 7.43
N SER A 196 -3.19 5.81 6.79
CA SER A 196 -4.62 6.15 6.87
C SER A 196 -5.51 5.09 6.20
N TYR A 197 -5.00 4.44 5.13
CA TYR A 197 -5.79 3.52 4.30
C TYR A 197 -5.27 2.07 4.27
N LYS A 198 -4.21 1.74 5.02
CA LYS A 198 -3.56 0.40 4.97
C LYS A 198 -4.49 -0.74 5.42
N ASN A 199 -5.57 -0.42 6.12
CA ASN A 199 -6.56 -1.38 6.59
C ASN A 199 -7.77 -1.50 5.64
N ASP A 200 -7.82 -0.72 4.55
CA ASP A 200 -8.82 -0.90 3.50
C ASP A 200 -8.52 -2.16 2.68
N ASP A 201 -9.58 -2.89 2.35
CA ASP A 201 -9.52 -4.14 1.58
C ASP A 201 -9.42 -3.90 0.08
N ASN A 202 -9.46 -2.63 -0.28
CA ASN A 202 -9.52 -2.16 -1.63
C ASN A 202 -8.20 -1.48 -2.00
N TYR A 203 -7.20 -2.28 -2.33
CA TYR A 203 -5.89 -1.76 -2.72
C TYR A 203 -5.93 -0.97 -4.04
N LEU A 204 -6.97 -1.12 -4.87
CA LEU A 204 -7.21 -0.24 -6.01
C LEU A 204 -7.57 1.19 -5.56
N PHE A 205 -8.36 1.32 -4.48
CA PHE A 205 -8.61 2.62 -3.83
C PHE A 205 -7.36 3.19 -3.16
N VAL A 206 -6.58 2.37 -2.44
CA VAL A 206 -5.32 2.82 -1.82
C VAL A 206 -4.33 3.29 -2.88
N MET A 207 -4.19 2.55 -4.00
CA MET A 207 -3.39 2.96 -5.15
C MET A 207 -3.85 4.32 -5.69
N ASN A 208 -5.16 4.52 -5.88
CA ASN A 208 -5.73 5.78 -6.34
C ASN A 208 -5.39 6.95 -5.38
N LYS A 209 -5.42 6.72 -4.06
CA LYS A 209 -5.02 7.72 -3.04
C LYS A 209 -3.54 8.09 -3.11
N LEU A 210 -2.67 7.12 -3.38
CA LEU A 210 -1.23 7.35 -3.59
C LEU A 210 -0.96 8.04 -4.94
N ASP A 211 -1.81 7.87 -5.94
CA ASP A 211 -1.64 8.52 -7.23
C ASP A 211 -2.13 9.94 -7.31
N SER A 212 -3.27 10.21 -6.70
CA SER A 212 -3.83 11.54 -6.63
C SER A 212 -3.16 12.39 -5.54
N ALA A 213 -2.20 11.83 -4.79
CA ALA A 213 -1.50 12.52 -3.73
C ALA A 213 -0.74 13.74 -4.30
N PRO A 214 -0.96 14.95 -3.77
CA PRO A 214 -0.32 16.17 -4.22
C PRO A 214 1.11 16.32 -3.67
N ILE A 215 1.92 15.28 -3.86
CA ILE A 215 3.29 15.17 -3.35
C ILE A 215 4.27 15.35 -4.52
N SER A 216 5.41 16.01 -4.27
CA SER A 216 6.46 16.20 -5.28
C SER A 216 7.06 14.86 -5.73
N LYS A 217 7.44 14.79 -7.01
CA LYS A 217 8.05 13.59 -7.62
C LYS A 217 9.57 13.55 -7.47
N ASP A 218 10.10 13.98 -6.34
CA ASP A 218 11.54 13.86 -6.05
C ASP A 218 11.91 12.38 -5.77
N PRO A 219 13.20 12.01 -5.88
CA PRO A 219 13.61 10.61 -5.77
C PRO A 219 13.21 9.92 -4.47
N LYS A 220 13.20 10.62 -3.33
CA LYS A 220 12.85 10.05 -2.02
C LYS A 220 11.36 9.71 -1.98
N ASN A 221 10.52 10.63 -2.45
CA ASN A 221 9.08 10.46 -2.51
C ASN A 221 8.69 9.37 -3.53
N GLU A 222 9.32 9.34 -4.70
CA GLU A 222 9.09 8.28 -5.69
C GLU A 222 9.53 6.90 -5.18
N TRP A 223 10.63 6.82 -4.42
CA TRP A 223 11.07 5.59 -3.79
C TRP A 223 10.08 5.08 -2.74
N THR A 224 9.56 5.98 -1.89
CA THR A 224 8.55 5.63 -0.89
C THR A 224 7.26 5.17 -1.58
N LYS A 225 6.80 5.92 -2.59
CA LYS A 225 5.61 5.55 -3.37
C LYS A 225 5.78 4.21 -4.06
N PHE A 226 6.95 3.94 -4.64
CA PHE A 226 7.26 2.66 -5.27
C PHE A 226 7.06 1.51 -4.28
N GLN A 227 7.69 1.54 -3.11
CA GLN A 227 7.59 0.47 -2.10
C GLN A 227 6.13 0.22 -1.68
N LEU A 228 5.38 1.30 -1.43
CA LEU A 228 3.99 1.19 -1.00
C LEU A 228 3.10 0.62 -2.11
N LEU A 229 3.28 1.08 -3.35
CA LEU A 229 2.53 0.60 -4.51
C LEU A 229 2.85 -0.87 -4.82
N THR A 230 4.13 -1.26 -4.86
CA THR A 230 4.48 -2.65 -5.16
C THR A 230 4.00 -3.59 -4.06
N THR A 231 4.03 -3.17 -2.79
CA THR A 231 3.48 -3.94 -1.68
C THR A 231 2.00 -4.23 -1.87
N ILE A 232 1.16 -3.21 -2.13
CA ILE A 232 -0.29 -3.42 -2.27
C ILE A 232 -0.68 -4.06 -3.61
N LEU A 233 0.09 -3.81 -4.68
CA LEU A 233 -0.19 -4.38 -6.00
C LEU A 233 0.34 -5.81 -6.16
N SER A 234 1.21 -6.27 -5.26
CA SER A 234 1.65 -7.67 -5.22
C SER A 234 0.50 -8.66 -5.04
N PHE A 235 -0.68 -8.20 -4.60
CA PHE A 235 -1.88 -9.02 -4.43
C PHE A 235 -2.45 -9.51 -5.77
N ASP A 236 -2.13 -8.83 -6.86
CA ASP A 236 -2.43 -9.25 -8.23
C ASP A 236 -1.19 -9.10 -9.11
N THR A 237 -0.38 -10.16 -9.17
CA THR A 237 0.84 -10.23 -9.97
C THR A 237 0.58 -10.17 -11.48
N GLU A 238 -0.66 -10.40 -11.93
CA GLU A 238 -1.02 -10.27 -13.34
C GLU A 238 -1.24 -8.83 -13.77
N TYR A 239 -1.54 -7.94 -12.81
CA TYR A 239 -1.85 -6.55 -13.06
C TYR A 239 -0.68 -5.83 -13.74
N TYR A 240 -0.95 -5.16 -14.86
CA TYR A 240 0.09 -4.60 -15.72
C TYR A 240 1.02 -3.64 -14.98
N ARG A 241 0.45 -2.83 -14.07
CA ARG A 241 1.21 -1.81 -13.35
C ARG A 241 2.17 -2.40 -12.34
N TYR A 242 1.81 -3.50 -11.68
CA TYR A 242 2.74 -4.25 -10.82
C TYR A 242 3.94 -4.69 -11.64
N LYS A 243 3.70 -5.36 -12.78
CA LYS A 243 4.74 -5.84 -13.70
C LYS A 243 5.66 -4.71 -14.19
N GLU A 244 5.10 -3.56 -14.55
CA GLU A 244 5.88 -2.39 -14.98
C GLU A 244 6.77 -1.83 -13.87
N LEU A 245 6.26 -1.74 -12.64
CA LEU A 245 7.02 -1.24 -11.49
C LEU A 245 8.19 -2.17 -11.15
N ILE A 246 7.94 -3.48 -11.07
CA ILE A 246 8.97 -4.49 -10.79
C ILE A 246 10.03 -4.52 -11.89
N LYS A 247 9.60 -4.58 -13.16
CA LYS A 247 10.53 -4.55 -14.31
C LYS A 247 11.42 -3.31 -14.29
N LYS A 248 10.86 -2.14 -13.98
CA LYS A 248 11.62 -0.90 -13.87
C LYS A 248 12.65 -0.97 -12.74
N PHE A 249 12.25 -1.45 -11.56
CA PHE A 249 13.10 -1.58 -10.38
C PHE A 249 14.29 -2.52 -10.62
N GLU A 250 14.04 -3.67 -11.25
CA GLU A 250 15.05 -4.71 -11.42
C GLU A 250 15.93 -4.56 -12.65
N SER A 251 15.45 -3.84 -13.68
CA SER A 251 16.11 -3.74 -15.00
C SER A 251 17.64 -3.63 -14.96
N LYS A 252 18.20 -2.71 -14.17
CA LYS A 252 19.65 -2.51 -14.07
C LYS A 252 20.36 -3.70 -13.40
N ARG A 253 19.79 -4.25 -12.33
CA ARG A 253 20.33 -5.41 -11.61
C ARG A 253 20.27 -6.66 -12.48
N SER A 254 19.13 -6.89 -13.14
CA SER A 254 18.95 -8.02 -14.07
C SER A 254 19.93 -7.97 -15.23
N ILE A 255 20.19 -6.80 -15.83
CA ILE A 255 21.20 -6.67 -16.89
C ILE A 255 22.59 -7.07 -16.36
N PHE A 256 23.00 -6.52 -15.22
CA PHE A 256 24.30 -6.82 -14.62
C PHE A 256 24.50 -8.32 -14.37
N PHE A 257 23.53 -8.97 -13.71
CA PHE A 257 23.64 -10.40 -13.41
C PHE A 257 23.45 -11.29 -14.63
N ASN A 258 22.64 -10.89 -15.61
CA ASN A 258 22.54 -11.61 -16.88
C ASN A 258 23.87 -11.63 -17.62
N ASP A 259 24.62 -10.51 -17.62
CA ASP A 259 25.93 -10.44 -18.26
C ASP A 259 26.96 -11.27 -17.51
N LEU A 260 26.93 -11.24 -16.17
CA LEU A 260 27.79 -12.06 -15.31
C LEU A 260 27.57 -13.57 -15.56
N LEU A 261 26.31 -14.02 -15.58
CA LEU A 261 25.95 -15.43 -15.78
C LEU A 261 26.29 -15.93 -17.20
N LYS A 262 26.27 -15.03 -18.21
CA LYS A 262 26.61 -15.36 -19.59
C LYS A 262 28.12 -15.36 -19.87
N ASP A 263 28.94 -14.82 -18.98
CA ASP A 263 30.38 -14.71 -19.21
C ASP A 263 31.01 -16.10 -19.37
N LYS A 264 31.38 -16.43 -20.61
CA LYS A 264 31.96 -17.71 -20.98
C LYS A 264 33.30 -18.01 -20.30
N LYS A 265 33.95 -17.01 -19.69
CA LYS A 265 35.18 -17.20 -18.91
C LYS A 265 34.91 -17.71 -17.49
N ASN A 266 33.69 -17.56 -16.97
CA ASN A 266 33.33 -18.03 -15.64
C ASN A 266 32.81 -19.48 -15.69
N SER A 267 33.72 -20.45 -15.71
CA SER A 267 33.39 -21.87 -15.86
C SER A 267 32.56 -22.44 -14.70
N LEU A 268 32.60 -21.80 -13.52
CA LEU A 268 31.85 -22.22 -12.34
C LEU A 268 30.35 -21.94 -12.48
N LEU A 269 29.97 -20.81 -13.11
CA LEU A 269 28.56 -20.44 -13.33
C LEU A 269 27.87 -21.32 -14.39
N LYS A 270 28.62 -21.83 -15.38
CA LYS A 270 28.07 -22.67 -16.47
C LYS A 270 27.50 -24.02 -16.06
N ARG A 271 27.94 -24.59 -14.92
CA ARG A 271 27.51 -25.95 -14.52
C ARG A 271 26.03 -25.99 -14.12
N GLU A 272 25.43 -24.84 -13.87
CA GLU A 272 24.12 -24.75 -13.23
C GLU A 272 23.00 -24.30 -14.18
N ASP A 273 23.32 -23.89 -15.43
CA ASP A 273 22.39 -23.39 -16.45
C ASP A 273 21.26 -24.37 -16.87
N ASN A 274 21.24 -25.61 -16.36
CA ASN A 274 20.21 -26.63 -16.66
C ASN A 274 19.49 -27.17 -15.41
N GLN A 275 19.56 -26.47 -14.28
CA GLN A 275 18.81 -26.86 -13.10
C GLN A 275 17.29 -26.75 -13.37
N LYS A 276 16.58 -27.87 -13.21
CA LYS A 276 15.12 -27.91 -13.17
C LYS A 276 14.64 -27.54 -11.77
N LYS A 277 13.44 -26.95 -11.67
CA LYS A 277 12.82 -26.55 -10.40
C LYS A 277 12.84 -27.67 -9.35
N GLU A 278 12.47 -28.89 -9.74
CA GLU A 278 12.42 -30.06 -8.85
C GLU A 278 13.81 -30.48 -8.37
N ALA A 279 14.84 -30.30 -9.20
CA ALA A 279 16.22 -30.59 -8.83
C ALA A 279 16.72 -29.60 -7.77
N VAL A 280 16.43 -28.31 -7.93
CA VAL A 280 16.77 -27.27 -6.92
C VAL A 280 16.08 -27.55 -5.59
N ILE A 281 14.77 -27.83 -5.62
CA ILE A 281 14.02 -28.20 -4.42
C ILE A 281 14.64 -29.43 -3.74
N SER A 282 15.04 -30.44 -4.53
CA SER A 282 15.69 -31.65 -4.01
C SER A 282 17.07 -31.37 -3.40
N MET A 283 17.86 -30.46 -3.98
CA MET A 283 19.16 -30.04 -3.45
C MET A 283 18.99 -29.35 -2.08
N ILE A 284 18.03 -28.44 -1.96
CA ILE A 284 17.73 -27.75 -0.70
C ILE A 284 17.20 -28.74 0.34
N ALA A 285 16.30 -29.64 -0.07
CA ALA A 285 15.80 -30.70 0.81
C ALA A 285 16.96 -31.58 1.31
N GLU A 286 17.88 -32.01 0.45
CA GLU A 286 19.04 -32.80 0.87
C GLU A 286 19.92 -32.04 1.86
N ALA A 287 20.26 -30.78 1.57
CA ALA A 287 21.02 -29.93 2.48
C ALA A 287 20.33 -29.80 3.85
N SER A 288 19.02 -29.54 3.86
CA SER A 288 18.22 -29.31 5.07
C SER A 288 18.21 -30.48 6.07
N LYS A 289 18.59 -31.70 5.67
CA LYS A 289 18.69 -32.85 6.59
C LYS A 289 19.68 -32.59 7.71
N ASN A 290 20.77 -31.89 7.41
CA ASN A 290 21.87 -31.63 8.33
C ASN A 290 21.68 -30.39 9.23
N TYR A 291 20.62 -29.60 9.01
CA TYR A 291 20.41 -28.33 9.73
C TYR A 291 19.14 -28.36 10.56
N LYS A 292 19.21 -27.87 11.80
CA LYS A 292 18.02 -27.68 12.64
C LYS A 292 17.19 -26.47 12.21
N VAL A 293 17.83 -25.45 11.66
CA VAL A 293 17.19 -24.21 11.24
C VAL A 293 17.53 -23.96 9.77
N LEU A 294 16.51 -23.68 8.96
CA LEU A 294 16.67 -23.18 7.60
C LEU A 294 16.03 -21.80 7.57
N MET A 295 16.78 -20.79 7.11
CA MET A 295 16.30 -19.42 6.94
C MET A 295 16.25 -19.08 5.45
N LEU A 296 15.07 -18.70 4.97
CA LEU A 296 14.84 -18.23 3.60
C LEU A 296 14.32 -16.80 3.67
N ASN A 297 14.98 -15.88 2.96
CA ASN A 297 14.53 -14.49 2.91
C ASN A 297 13.48 -14.24 1.82
N GLU A 298 12.86 -13.07 1.87
CA GLU A 298 11.96 -12.58 0.85
C GLU A 298 12.08 -11.07 0.59
N MET A 299 11.62 -10.66 -0.58
CA MET A 299 11.30 -9.26 -0.85
C MET A 299 9.79 -9.10 -0.64
N HIS A 300 9.37 -8.18 0.23
CA HIS A 300 7.96 -8.07 0.66
C HIS A 300 6.95 -7.87 -0.48
N TRP A 301 7.40 -7.35 -1.62
CA TRP A 301 6.59 -7.11 -2.81
C TRP A 301 6.85 -8.10 -3.95
N LYS A 302 7.46 -9.27 -3.69
CA LYS A 302 7.68 -10.36 -4.67
C LYS A 302 6.96 -11.65 -4.28
N PRO A 303 5.72 -11.88 -4.72
CA PRO A 303 4.98 -13.09 -4.40
C PRO A 303 5.64 -14.37 -4.91
N GLU A 304 6.47 -14.31 -5.95
CA GLU A 304 7.25 -15.45 -6.45
C GLU A 304 8.12 -16.11 -5.36
N HIS A 305 8.57 -15.35 -4.37
CA HIS A 305 9.36 -15.86 -3.24
C HIS A 305 8.51 -16.75 -2.32
N ARG A 306 7.22 -16.43 -2.17
CA ARG A 306 6.24 -17.18 -1.36
C ARG A 306 5.77 -18.43 -2.08
N VAL A 307 5.62 -18.36 -3.41
CA VAL A 307 5.36 -19.54 -4.24
C VAL A 307 6.49 -20.55 -4.09
N PHE A 308 7.74 -20.09 -4.19
CA PHE A 308 8.89 -20.94 -3.96
C PHE A 308 8.93 -21.50 -2.52
N ALA A 309 8.76 -20.66 -1.50
CA ALA A 309 8.72 -21.09 -0.10
C ALA A 309 7.65 -22.16 0.17
N THR A 310 6.48 -22.04 -0.48
CA THR A 310 5.41 -23.05 -0.42
C THR A 310 5.88 -24.40 -0.96
N SER A 311 6.62 -24.41 -2.08
CA SER A 311 7.15 -25.64 -2.68
C SER A 311 8.16 -26.38 -1.79
N LEU A 312 8.79 -25.70 -0.83
CA LEU A 312 9.69 -26.30 0.15
C LEU A 312 8.96 -26.94 1.35
N LEU A 313 7.71 -26.57 1.63
CA LEU A 313 7.02 -27.02 2.84
C LEU A 313 6.95 -28.54 2.97
N LYS A 314 6.53 -29.24 1.90
CA LYS A 314 6.40 -30.70 1.93
C LYS A 314 7.77 -31.40 2.08
N PRO A 315 8.80 -31.12 1.25
CA PRO A 315 10.13 -31.69 1.44
C PRO A 315 10.73 -31.40 2.82
N LEU A 316 10.55 -30.19 3.35
CA LEU A 316 11.02 -29.86 4.70
C LEU A 316 10.23 -30.64 5.76
N LYS A 317 8.92 -30.80 5.60
CA LYS A 317 8.11 -31.62 6.51
C LYS A 317 8.60 -33.07 6.55
N GLU A 318 8.90 -33.65 5.39
CA GLU A 318 9.48 -34.99 5.25
C GLU A 318 10.84 -35.11 5.94
N ASN A 319 11.64 -34.04 5.97
CA ASN A 319 12.90 -33.95 6.71
C ASN A 319 12.76 -33.57 8.20
N GLY A 320 11.54 -33.61 8.73
CA GLY A 320 11.26 -33.43 10.16
C GLY A 320 11.07 -31.98 10.60
N TYR A 321 10.94 -31.02 9.69
CA TYR A 321 10.59 -29.64 10.06
C TYR A 321 9.17 -29.57 10.62
N THR A 322 9.04 -29.05 11.84
CA THR A 322 7.77 -29.02 12.58
C THR A 322 7.23 -27.61 12.76
N HIS A 323 8.09 -26.59 12.69
CA HIS A 323 7.73 -25.19 12.90
C HIS A 323 8.00 -24.36 11.65
N LEU A 324 7.07 -23.45 11.36
CA LEU A 324 7.26 -22.37 10.39
C LEU A 324 7.24 -21.05 11.17
N ALA A 325 8.40 -20.41 11.30
CA ALA A 325 8.57 -19.13 11.96
C ALA A 325 8.46 -18.01 10.92
N ILE A 326 7.55 -17.05 11.14
CA ILE A 326 7.18 -16.01 10.17
C ILE A 326 7.37 -14.63 10.80
N GLU A 327 8.12 -13.75 10.12
CA GLU A 327 8.30 -12.36 10.55
C GLU A 327 7.00 -11.56 10.52
N ALA A 328 6.20 -11.79 9.48
CA ALA A 328 5.01 -11.01 9.15
C ALA A 328 3.82 -11.18 10.10
N LEU A 329 3.96 -11.95 11.18
CA LEU A 329 2.87 -12.25 12.10
C LEU A 329 2.86 -11.26 13.27
N ASP A 330 1.72 -10.60 13.49
CA ASP A 330 1.56 -9.65 14.60
C ASP A 330 1.64 -10.35 15.95
N LYS A 331 2.16 -9.63 16.95
CA LYS A 331 2.33 -10.12 18.33
C LYS A 331 1.05 -10.75 18.88
N GLY A 332 1.15 -11.99 19.35
CA GLY A 332 0.05 -12.73 19.97
C GLY A 332 -0.90 -13.44 19.00
N GLN A 333 -0.64 -13.40 17.68
CA GLN A 333 -1.49 -14.08 16.69
C GLN A 333 -1.21 -15.57 16.54
N ASP A 334 -0.09 -16.08 17.06
CA ASP A 334 0.37 -17.47 16.95
C ASP A 334 -0.68 -18.50 17.38
N SER A 335 -1.22 -18.36 18.60
CA SER A 335 -2.19 -19.33 19.12
C SER A 335 -3.48 -19.31 18.28
N LEU A 336 -3.87 -18.13 17.83
CA LEU A 336 -5.08 -17.93 17.07
C LEU A 336 -4.96 -18.47 15.64
N ILE A 337 -3.83 -18.26 14.97
CA ILE A 337 -3.60 -18.76 13.62
C ILE A 337 -3.48 -20.28 13.61
N ASN A 338 -2.81 -20.88 14.60
CA ASN A 338 -2.71 -22.34 14.74
C ASN A 338 -4.05 -23.01 15.09
N SER A 339 -4.96 -22.30 15.75
CA SER A 339 -6.32 -22.79 16.01
C SER A 339 -7.20 -22.69 14.75
N ARG A 340 -7.15 -21.54 14.06
CA ARG A 340 -7.95 -21.29 12.85
C ARG A 340 -7.46 -22.08 11.63
N LYS A 341 -6.16 -22.35 11.53
CA LYS A 341 -5.45 -22.93 10.37
C LYS A 341 -5.34 -22.01 9.15
N PHE A 342 -5.54 -20.70 9.34
CA PHE A 342 -5.36 -19.69 8.31
C PHE A 342 -5.24 -18.27 8.89
N ALA A 343 -4.64 -17.37 8.11
CA ALA A 343 -4.51 -15.96 8.42
C ALA A 343 -5.83 -15.20 8.19
N ILE A 344 -6.06 -14.18 9.02
CA ILE A 344 -7.07 -13.14 8.80
C ILE A 344 -6.37 -11.78 8.80
N LYS A 345 -7.05 -10.68 8.46
CA LYS A 345 -6.37 -9.36 8.34
C LYS A 345 -5.61 -8.90 9.58
N THR A 346 -6.05 -9.29 10.76
CA THR A 346 -5.39 -8.96 12.04
C THR A 346 -4.29 -9.95 12.41
N SER A 347 -4.00 -10.94 11.56
CA SER A 347 -2.86 -11.85 11.74
C SER A 347 -1.54 -11.13 11.47
N GLY A 348 -1.52 -10.18 10.55
CA GLY A 348 -0.34 -9.37 10.26
C GLY A 348 -0.46 -8.67 8.91
N TYR A 349 0.25 -7.56 8.72
CA TYR A 349 0.07 -6.71 7.54
C TYR A 349 0.40 -7.44 6.23
N TYR A 350 1.59 -8.04 6.12
CA TYR A 350 1.99 -8.75 4.89
C TYR A 350 1.24 -10.06 4.68
N THR A 351 0.71 -10.68 5.74
CA THR A 351 -0.09 -11.92 5.61
C THR A 351 -1.39 -11.72 4.84
N ARG A 352 -1.83 -10.47 4.64
CA ARG A 352 -3.01 -10.08 3.84
C ARG A 352 -2.84 -10.34 2.35
N GLU A 353 -1.60 -10.46 1.89
CA GLU A 353 -1.27 -10.77 0.51
C GLU A 353 -1.72 -12.22 0.20
N PRO A 354 -2.53 -12.47 -0.85
CA PRO A 354 -3.10 -13.79 -1.14
C PRO A 354 -2.07 -14.93 -1.23
N PHE A 355 -0.94 -14.75 -1.90
CA PHE A 355 0.12 -15.77 -1.98
C PHE A 355 0.72 -16.07 -0.60
N PHE A 356 0.95 -15.07 0.26
CA PHE A 356 1.37 -15.29 1.66
C PHE A 356 0.31 -16.05 2.46
N SER A 357 -0.95 -15.64 2.37
CA SER A 357 -2.03 -16.31 3.09
C SER A 357 -2.16 -17.78 2.68
N ASN A 358 -2.00 -18.09 1.39
CA ASN A 358 -2.00 -19.46 0.89
C ASN A 358 -0.76 -20.26 1.31
N PHE A 359 0.42 -19.65 1.35
CA PHE A 359 1.61 -20.25 1.95
C PHE A 359 1.35 -20.69 3.41
N ILE A 360 0.70 -19.85 4.21
CA ILE A 360 0.33 -20.17 5.60
C ILE A 360 -0.70 -21.30 5.66
N ARG A 361 -1.71 -21.31 4.77
CA ARG A 361 -2.71 -22.38 4.69
C ARG A 361 -2.07 -23.72 4.41
N GLU A 362 -1.19 -23.78 3.42
CA GLU A 362 -0.48 -25.00 3.04
C GLU A 362 0.40 -25.51 4.19
N ALA A 363 1.12 -24.60 4.87
CA ALA A 363 1.90 -24.96 6.04
C ALA A 363 1.01 -25.55 7.15
N CYS A 364 -0.15 -24.94 7.42
CA CYS A 364 -1.11 -25.46 8.40
C CYS A 364 -1.68 -26.83 7.98
N ALA A 365 -1.99 -27.03 6.69
CA ALA A 365 -2.51 -28.28 6.15
C ALA A 365 -1.50 -29.42 6.26
N LEU A 366 -0.22 -29.13 6.05
CA LEU A 366 0.91 -30.05 6.25
C LEU A 366 1.27 -30.25 7.73
N GLY A 367 0.58 -29.57 8.66
CA GLY A 367 0.77 -29.72 10.09
C GLY A 367 2.03 -29.04 10.64
N PHE A 368 2.49 -27.95 10.01
CA PHE A 368 3.43 -27.04 10.64
C PHE A 368 2.76 -26.27 11.78
N LYS A 369 3.52 -26.02 12.85
CA LYS A 369 3.15 -25.04 13.86
C LYS A 369 3.69 -23.67 13.44
N ILE A 370 2.78 -22.71 13.26
CA ILE A 370 3.13 -21.34 12.87
C ILE A 370 3.58 -20.56 14.11
N VAL A 371 4.69 -19.83 14.02
CA VAL A 371 5.21 -19.02 15.13
C VAL A 371 5.59 -17.64 14.63
N GLY A 372 5.15 -16.58 15.31
CA GLY A 372 5.62 -15.22 15.09
C GLY A 372 6.88 -14.98 15.90
N TYR A 373 7.92 -14.43 15.28
CA TYR A 373 9.19 -14.18 15.97
C TYR A 373 9.57 -12.70 16.04
N ASP A 374 8.80 -11.82 15.41
CA ASP A 374 9.15 -10.41 15.32
C ASP A 374 8.58 -9.57 16.48
N ASP A 375 9.29 -8.49 16.82
CA ASP A 375 8.83 -7.47 17.76
C ASP A 375 9.22 -6.07 17.24
N PHE A 376 8.29 -5.44 16.53
CA PHE A 376 8.46 -4.13 15.90
C PHE A 376 8.73 -2.99 16.90
N GLU A 377 8.43 -3.18 18.19
CA GLU A 377 8.58 -2.17 19.23
C GLU A 377 9.92 -2.28 19.98
N SER A 378 10.73 -3.30 19.67
CA SER A 378 11.98 -3.55 20.36
C SER A 378 13.10 -2.60 19.94
N ILE A 379 13.96 -2.23 20.90
CA ILE A 379 15.12 -1.34 20.66
C ILE A 379 16.13 -2.01 19.71
N ASN A 380 16.38 -3.31 19.91
CA ASN A 380 17.21 -4.13 19.03
C ASN A 380 16.35 -5.26 18.44
N ARG A 381 15.69 -4.98 17.32
CA ARG A 381 14.78 -5.90 16.62
C ARG A 381 15.47 -7.19 16.18
N GLU A 382 16.65 -7.09 15.58
CA GLU A 382 17.42 -8.25 15.09
C GLU A 382 17.75 -9.23 16.23
N GLU A 383 18.19 -8.71 17.37
CA GLU A 383 18.51 -9.52 18.54
C GLU A 383 17.26 -10.13 19.19
N THR A 384 16.17 -9.37 19.26
CA THR A 384 14.89 -9.84 19.81
C THR A 384 14.29 -10.96 18.94
N GLN A 385 14.38 -10.82 17.61
CA GLN A 385 14.00 -11.86 16.67
C GLN A 385 14.80 -13.16 16.91
N ALA A 386 16.13 -13.05 17.07
CA ALA A 386 16.99 -14.19 17.37
C ALA A 386 16.64 -14.87 18.70
N GLU A 387 16.34 -14.10 19.76
CA GLU A 387 15.92 -14.63 21.06
C GLU A 387 14.57 -15.37 20.96
N ASN A 388 13.61 -14.81 20.22
CA ASN A 388 12.32 -15.46 19.98
C ASN A 388 12.46 -16.78 19.23
N LEU A 389 13.35 -16.86 18.23
CA LEU A 389 13.67 -18.13 17.55
C LEU A 389 14.35 -19.12 18.48
N LYS A 390 15.30 -18.67 19.31
CA LYS A 390 15.95 -19.50 20.33
C LYS A 390 14.94 -20.12 21.28
N HIS A 391 13.92 -19.38 21.72
CA HIS A 391 12.86 -19.90 22.59
C HIS A 391 12.06 -21.07 21.98
N ILE A 392 12.00 -21.20 20.65
CA ILE A 392 11.40 -22.38 20.01
C ILE A 392 12.27 -23.61 20.33
N ILE A 393 13.58 -23.50 20.14
CA ILE A 393 14.55 -24.57 20.37
C ILE A 393 14.72 -24.89 21.86
N ASP A 394 14.67 -23.88 22.74
CA ASP A 394 14.77 -24.10 24.19
C ASP A 394 13.59 -24.95 24.72
N ARG A 395 12.39 -24.74 24.15
CA ARG A 395 11.18 -25.48 24.53
C ARG A 395 11.15 -26.88 23.94
N ASP A 396 11.74 -27.06 22.76
CA ASP A 396 11.83 -28.35 22.08
C ASP A 396 13.18 -28.44 21.35
N SER A 397 14.16 -29.06 22.01
CA SER A 397 15.52 -29.22 21.47
C SER A 397 15.59 -30.10 20.21
N SER A 398 14.52 -30.85 19.92
CA SER A 398 14.37 -31.68 18.71
C SER A 398 13.70 -30.92 17.55
N ALA A 399 13.16 -29.73 17.80
CA ALA A 399 12.48 -28.95 16.79
C ALA A 399 13.41 -28.60 15.62
N LYS A 400 12.91 -28.83 14.41
CA LYS A 400 13.47 -28.27 13.18
C LYS A 400 12.55 -27.14 12.71
N VAL A 401 13.15 -25.97 12.44
CA VAL A 401 12.44 -24.70 12.23
C VAL A 401 12.74 -24.16 10.84
N PHE A 402 11.70 -23.94 10.05
CA PHE A 402 11.77 -23.19 8.81
C PHE A 402 11.46 -21.72 9.13
N VAL A 403 12.42 -20.83 8.94
CA VAL A 403 12.30 -19.40 9.21
C VAL A 403 12.12 -18.68 7.88
N TYR A 404 11.06 -17.88 7.78
CA TYR A 404 10.76 -17.07 6.62
C TYR A 404 10.84 -15.58 7.00
N ALA A 405 11.82 -14.90 6.42
CA ALA A 405 12.28 -13.58 6.86
C ALA A 405 12.32 -12.54 5.74
N GLY A 406 12.29 -11.27 6.08
CA GLY A 406 12.49 -10.16 5.18
C GLY A 406 13.97 -9.92 4.88
N ILE A 407 14.30 -9.81 3.60
CA ILE A 407 15.53 -9.18 3.09
C ILE A 407 16.80 -9.67 3.82
N ASP A 408 17.43 -8.80 4.61
CA ASP A 408 18.76 -8.98 5.17
C ASP A 408 18.75 -9.71 6.52
N HIS A 409 17.59 -10.06 7.09
CA HIS A 409 17.53 -10.67 8.42
C HIS A 409 18.32 -11.99 8.52
N ILE A 410 18.52 -12.66 7.38
CA ILE A 410 19.23 -13.94 7.32
C ILE A 410 20.76 -13.81 7.22
N LEU A 411 21.32 -12.60 7.19
CA LEU A 411 22.78 -12.43 7.07
C LEU A 411 23.50 -12.90 8.34
N GLU A 412 24.49 -13.77 8.18
CA GLU A 412 25.15 -14.46 9.29
C GLU A 412 26.30 -13.69 9.95
N LYS A 413 26.69 -12.54 9.39
CA LYS A 413 27.83 -11.75 9.89
C LYS A 413 27.47 -10.28 10.07
N GLY A 414 28.14 -9.66 11.02
CA GLY A 414 28.12 -8.23 11.26
C GLY A 414 29.20 -7.86 12.28
N ASP A 415 29.99 -6.83 11.97
CA ASP A 415 31.15 -6.44 12.78
C ASP A 415 30.75 -5.69 14.07
N SER A 416 29.50 -5.26 14.18
CA SER A 416 28.98 -4.52 15.33
C SER A 416 27.50 -4.84 15.57
N ILE A 417 26.99 -4.48 16.75
CA ILE A 417 25.55 -4.61 17.07
C ILE A 417 24.65 -3.94 16.02
N SER A 418 25.09 -2.83 15.42
CA SER A 418 24.28 -2.09 14.43
C SER A 418 24.30 -2.72 13.03
N THR A 419 25.23 -3.62 12.74
CA THR A 419 25.35 -4.29 11.45
C THR A 419 25.00 -5.78 11.52
N LYS A 420 25.01 -6.38 12.71
CA LYS A 420 24.53 -7.74 12.94
C LYS A 420 23.04 -7.84 12.63
N ARG A 421 22.70 -8.93 11.95
CA ARG A 421 21.32 -9.31 11.62
C ARG A 421 20.88 -10.49 12.48
N MET A 422 19.59 -10.81 12.40
CA MET A 422 18.96 -11.87 13.19
C MET A 422 19.72 -13.20 13.12
N ALA A 423 20.14 -13.66 11.93
CA ALA A 423 20.89 -14.91 11.82
C ALA A 423 22.23 -14.89 12.56
N ALA A 424 22.97 -13.78 12.49
CA ALA A 424 24.22 -13.59 13.22
C ALA A 424 24.00 -13.67 14.75
N PHE A 425 22.99 -12.97 15.26
CA PHE A 425 22.63 -13.03 16.68
C PHE A 425 22.15 -14.43 17.10
N PHE A 426 21.38 -15.10 16.25
CA PHE A 426 20.88 -16.45 16.52
C PHE A 426 22.03 -17.45 16.67
N LYS A 427 23.00 -17.42 15.74
CA LYS A 427 24.19 -18.28 15.78
C LYS A 427 25.03 -18.03 17.04
N GLU A 428 25.24 -16.77 17.41
CA GLU A 428 25.97 -16.40 18.63
C GLU A 428 25.27 -16.87 19.91
N LYS A 429 23.95 -16.70 20.01
CA LYS A 429 23.19 -17.03 21.23
C LYS A 429 22.92 -18.52 21.42
N THR A 430 22.85 -19.28 20.33
CA THR A 430 22.45 -20.70 20.38
C THR A 430 23.59 -21.67 20.08
N GLY A 431 24.66 -21.20 19.41
CA GLY A 431 25.68 -22.06 18.83
C GLY A 431 25.17 -22.92 17.66
N ILE A 432 23.93 -22.71 17.19
CA ILE A 432 23.35 -23.43 16.05
C ILE A 432 23.66 -22.66 14.78
N ASP A 433 24.26 -23.34 13.81
CA ASP A 433 24.48 -22.82 12.48
C ASP A 433 23.20 -22.99 11.62
N PRO A 434 22.53 -21.91 11.19
CA PRO A 434 21.37 -22.03 10.30
C PRO A 434 21.81 -22.25 8.85
N LEU A 435 21.03 -23.01 8.08
CA LEU A 435 21.16 -23.00 6.62
C LEU A 435 20.50 -21.73 6.06
N THR A 436 21.26 -20.83 5.47
CA THR A 436 20.75 -19.54 4.96
C THR A 436 20.68 -19.49 3.43
N ILE A 437 19.51 -19.14 2.89
CA ILE A 437 19.25 -19.08 1.45
C ILE A 437 18.70 -17.70 1.09
N ASP A 438 19.45 -16.96 0.29
CA ASP A 438 19.08 -15.62 -0.18
C ASP A 438 18.51 -15.67 -1.60
N GLN A 439 17.25 -15.29 -1.75
CA GLN A 439 16.56 -15.14 -3.04
C GLN A 439 16.28 -13.67 -3.43
N VAL A 440 16.92 -12.71 -2.77
CA VAL A 440 16.71 -11.27 -2.93
C VAL A 440 17.90 -10.60 -3.60
N GLU A 441 19.13 -10.98 -3.24
CA GLU A 441 20.37 -10.29 -3.64
C GLU A 441 20.65 -10.36 -5.15
N ILE A 442 20.44 -11.53 -5.75
CA ILE A 442 20.70 -11.80 -7.17
C ILE A 442 19.39 -11.91 -7.94
N VAL A 443 19.19 -11.02 -8.91
CA VAL A 443 18.02 -11.01 -9.80
C VAL A 443 18.49 -11.10 -11.24
N SER A 444 17.90 -12.01 -12.02
CA SER A 444 18.28 -12.28 -13.42
C SER A 444 17.04 -12.69 -14.21
N ASP A 445 16.97 -12.36 -15.50
CA ASP A 445 15.84 -12.72 -16.40
C ASP A 445 16.32 -13.76 -17.41
N ILE A 446 16.69 -14.92 -16.89
CA ILE A 446 17.16 -16.09 -17.66
C ILE A 446 16.01 -17.09 -17.84
N PRO A 447 16.09 -18.00 -18.83
CA PRO A 447 15.01 -18.95 -19.11
C PRO A 447 14.75 -19.96 -17.98
N ASN A 448 15.72 -20.21 -17.10
CA ASN A 448 15.57 -21.12 -15.97
C ASN A 448 14.65 -20.51 -14.91
N GLU A 449 13.71 -21.32 -14.41
CA GLU A 449 12.81 -20.90 -13.32
C GLU A 449 13.57 -20.74 -12.00
N LEU A 450 14.53 -21.61 -11.71
CA LEU A 450 15.36 -21.55 -10.51
C LEU A 450 16.80 -21.85 -10.86
N LEU A 451 17.73 -21.10 -10.27
CA LEU A 451 19.15 -21.47 -10.15
C LEU A 451 19.60 -21.34 -8.70
N PHE A 452 20.42 -22.26 -8.23
CA PHE A 452 20.80 -22.38 -6.83
C PHE A 452 22.31 -22.60 -6.67
N PHE A 453 22.98 -21.55 -6.17
CA PHE A 453 24.42 -21.45 -6.12
C PHE A 453 24.92 -21.39 -4.67
N GLU A 454 26.07 -22.00 -4.39
CA GLU A 454 26.83 -21.67 -3.19
C GLU A 454 27.29 -20.21 -3.24
N SER A 455 27.09 -19.46 -2.15
CA SER A 455 27.37 -18.01 -2.10
C SER A 455 28.83 -17.69 -2.40
N LYS A 456 29.75 -18.58 -2.01
CA LYS A 456 31.20 -18.42 -2.19
C LYS A 456 31.64 -18.23 -3.65
N ILE A 457 30.79 -18.62 -4.61
CA ILE A 457 31.04 -18.41 -6.05
C ILE A 457 31.06 -16.90 -6.39
N PHE A 458 30.41 -16.06 -5.58
CA PHE A 458 30.25 -14.63 -5.82
C PHE A 458 31.16 -13.74 -4.96
N LEU A 459 32.15 -14.30 -4.24
CA LEU A 459 33.02 -13.52 -3.33
C LEU A 459 33.75 -12.36 -4.02
N ASP A 460 34.13 -12.52 -5.29
CA ASP A 460 34.83 -11.51 -6.08
C ASP A 460 33.86 -10.61 -6.89
N VAL A 461 32.55 -10.78 -6.72
CA VAL A 461 31.54 -9.99 -7.44
C VAL A 461 31.22 -8.74 -6.63
N GLU A 462 31.54 -7.59 -7.22
CA GLU A 462 31.32 -6.30 -6.57
C GLU A 462 29.85 -6.12 -6.16
N LYS A 463 29.62 -5.63 -4.94
CA LYS A 463 28.29 -5.34 -4.38
C LYS A 463 27.38 -6.56 -4.18
N VAL A 464 27.93 -7.77 -4.09
CA VAL A 464 27.19 -8.97 -3.66
C VAL A 464 27.57 -9.32 -2.22
N ASN A 465 26.58 -9.35 -1.33
CA ASN A 465 26.79 -9.73 0.06
C ASN A 465 26.73 -11.24 0.25
N CYS A 466 27.89 -11.90 0.27
CA CYS A 466 28.01 -13.35 0.44
C CYS A 466 27.90 -13.85 1.90
N ASN A 467 27.28 -13.08 2.80
CA ASN A 467 27.10 -13.47 4.21
C ASN A 467 25.89 -14.40 4.43
N VAL A 468 25.72 -15.35 3.52
CA VAL A 468 24.73 -16.45 3.52
C VAL A 468 25.37 -17.70 2.93
N ASP A 469 24.76 -18.87 3.07
CA ASP A 469 25.29 -20.12 2.50
C ASP A 469 25.03 -20.22 0.99
N TYR A 470 23.83 -19.85 0.56
CA TYR A 470 23.39 -20.02 -0.83
C TYR A 470 22.63 -18.82 -1.37
N PHE A 471 22.77 -18.60 -2.68
CA PHE A 471 21.88 -17.74 -3.46
C PHE A 471 20.92 -18.56 -4.30
N LEU A 472 19.67 -18.10 -4.37
CA LEU A 472 18.64 -18.64 -5.23
C LEU A 472 18.15 -17.55 -6.19
N ILE A 473 18.41 -17.72 -7.49
CA ILE A 473 17.77 -16.89 -8.51
C ILE A 473 16.38 -17.47 -8.76
N ASN A 474 15.35 -16.71 -8.38
CA ASN A 474 13.96 -17.13 -8.47
C ASN A 474 13.20 -16.40 -9.58
N ASN A 475 12.93 -17.11 -10.67
CA ASN A 475 12.16 -16.66 -11.84
C ASN A 475 10.83 -17.39 -11.99
N ILE A 476 10.36 -18.05 -10.92
CA ILE A 476 9.04 -18.68 -10.92
C ILE A 476 8.01 -17.61 -11.25
N LYS A 477 7.13 -17.90 -12.21
CA LYS A 477 6.00 -17.02 -12.50
C LYS A 477 5.02 -17.14 -11.35
N PRO A 478 4.73 -16.05 -10.61
CA PRO A 478 3.79 -16.12 -9.51
C PRO A 478 2.37 -16.23 -10.05
N SER A 479 1.94 -17.47 -10.27
CA SER A 479 0.62 -17.83 -10.74
C SER A 479 -0.09 -18.64 -9.68
N PHE A 480 -1.39 -18.39 -9.51
CA PHE A 480 -2.22 -19.22 -8.67
C PHE A 480 -2.33 -20.67 -9.17
N SER A 481 -2.03 -20.92 -10.46
CA SER A 481 -1.90 -22.27 -11.01
C SER A 481 -0.90 -23.14 -10.28
N GLU A 482 0.09 -22.53 -9.59
CA GLU A 482 1.06 -23.24 -8.75
C GLU A 482 0.44 -23.84 -7.48
N PHE A 483 -0.69 -23.28 -7.02
CA PHE A 483 -1.44 -23.78 -5.86
C PHE A 483 -2.66 -24.60 -6.29
N SER A 484 -3.33 -24.20 -7.37
CA SER A 484 -4.53 -24.86 -7.89
C SER A 484 -4.79 -24.51 -9.34
N ASN A 485 -5.29 -25.47 -10.13
CA ASN A 485 -5.78 -25.21 -11.48
C ASN A 485 -6.81 -24.08 -11.50
N LEU A 486 -6.66 -23.18 -12.46
CA LEU A 486 -7.55 -22.05 -12.68
C LEU A 486 -8.57 -22.34 -13.77
N THR A 487 -9.76 -21.79 -13.61
CA THR A 487 -10.86 -21.85 -14.58
C THR A 487 -11.25 -20.42 -14.94
N GLU A 488 -11.28 -20.12 -16.24
CA GLU A 488 -11.78 -18.85 -16.74
C GLU A 488 -13.29 -18.78 -16.50
N ILE A 489 -13.75 -17.73 -15.81
CA ILE A 489 -15.16 -17.45 -15.61
C ILE A 489 -15.51 -16.05 -16.11
N THR A 490 -16.75 -15.88 -16.55
CA THR A 490 -17.31 -14.57 -16.90
C THR A 490 -18.30 -14.12 -15.82
N ILE A 491 -18.03 -12.97 -15.22
CA ILE A 491 -18.95 -12.31 -14.30
C ILE A 491 -19.68 -11.21 -15.06
N SER A 492 -21.00 -11.31 -15.11
CA SER A 492 -21.87 -10.39 -15.84
C SER A 492 -22.96 -9.88 -14.90
N ASP A 493 -23.07 -8.56 -14.76
CA ASP A 493 -24.10 -7.91 -13.95
C ASP A 493 -24.39 -6.50 -14.49
N LEU A 494 -25.64 -6.05 -14.42
CA LEU A 494 -26.05 -4.73 -14.91
C LEU A 494 -25.35 -3.59 -14.14
N VAL A 495 -25.03 -3.77 -12.85
CA VAL A 495 -24.32 -2.76 -12.05
C VAL A 495 -22.93 -2.45 -12.62
N LEU A 496 -22.29 -3.42 -13.29
CA LEU A 496 -20.98 -3.21 -13.91
C LEU A 496 -21.05 -2.26 -15.11
N LYS A 497 -22.22 -2.09 -15.73
CA LYS A 497 -22.41 -1.13 -16.82
C LYS A 497 -22.16 0.32 -16.37
N GLU A 498 -22.39 0.65 -15.10
CA GLU A 498 -22.12 1.98 -14.54
C GLU A 498 -20.64 2.34 -14.54
N VAL A 499 -19.76 1.34 -14.54
CA VAL A 499 -18.31 1.47 -14.47
C VAL A 499 -17.62 0.90 -15.71
N GLU A 500 -18.34 0.86 -16.85
CA GLU A 500 -17.81 0.43 -18.13
C GLU A 500 -16.50 1.15 -18.48
N GLY A 501 -15.48 0.38 -18.88
CA GLY A 501 -14.17 0.91 -19.19
C GLY A 501 -13.32 1.32 -17.98
N GLN A 502 -13.83 1.19 -16.75
CA GLN A 502 -13.06 1.41 -15.52
C GLN A 502 -12.47 0.11 -15.00
N GLU A 503 -11.44 0.23 -14.16
CA GLU A 503 -10.89 -0.89 -13.41
C GLU A 503 -11.71 -1.14 -12.14
N VAL A 504 -11.90 -2.42 -11.83
CA VAL A 504 -12.51 -2.88 -10.58
C VAL A 504 -11.61 -3.90 -9.91
N LEU A 505 -11.61 -3.88 -8.58
CA LEU A 505 -11.00 -4.91 -7.76
C LEU A 505 -12.03 -6.00 -7.49
N MET A 506 -11.63 -7.25 -7.74
CA MET A 506 -12.40 -8.45 -7.48
C MET A 506 -11.67 -9.27 -6.43
N ASN A 507 -12.31 -9.51 -5.30
CA ASN A 507 -11.80 -10.35 -4.22
C ASN A 507 -12.65 -11.62 -4.10
N PHE A 508 -12.03 -12.78 -4.24
CA PHE A 508 -12.67 -14.08 -4.09
C PHE A 508 -12.27 -14.68 -2.75
N TYR A 509 -13.16 -14.60 -1.77
CA TYR A 509 -12.94 -15.17 -0.44
C TYR A 509 -13.44 -16.61 -0.41
N ASP A 510 -12.78 -17.50 0.32
CA ASP A 510 -13.40 -18.78 0.68
C ASP A 510 -14.74 -18.49 1.38
N ALA A 511 -15.82 -19.10 0.89
CA ALA A 511 -17.16 -18.76 1.37
C ALA A 511 -17.33 -19.04 2.87
N LYS A 512 -16.76 -20.14 3.40
CA LYS A 512 -16.89 -20.50 4.82
C LYS A 512 -16.14 -19.50 5.70
N GLU A 513 -14.97 -19.06 5.26
CA GLU A 513 -14.21 -18.05 5.96
C GLU A 513 -14.91 -16.70 5.95
N TYR A 514 -15.43 -16.30 4.79
CA TYR A 514 -16.15 -15.04 4.67
C TYR A 514 -17.40 -15.00 5.54
N TYR A 515 -18.21 -16.07 5.59
CA TYR A 515 -19.37 -16.06 6.47
C TYR A 515 -19.00 -16.01 7.95
N LYS A 516 -17.80 -16.49 8.34
CA LYS A 516 -17.35 -16.47 9.72
C LYS A 516 -16.66 -15.17 10.13
N TYR A 517 -15.89 -14.55 9.23
CA TYR A 517 -15.04 -13.40 9.55
C TYR A 517 -15.39 -12.14 8.75
N SER A 518 -16.30 -12.26 7.78
CA SER A 518 -16.75 -11.22 6.85
C SER A 518 -15.56 -10.56 6.18
N SER A 519 -15.55 -9.23 6.13
CA SER A 519 -14.44 -8.47 5.55
C SER A 519 -13.10 -8.85 6.14
N ARG A 520 -12.97 -9.26 7.42
CA ARG A 520 -11.68 -9.62 8.04
C ARG A 520 -10.99 -10.86 7.41
N SER A 521 -11.69 -11.61 6.58
CA SER A 521 -11.11 -12.70 5.80
C SER A 521 -10.06 -12.17 4.83
N ILE A 522 -9.15 -13.03 4.39
CA ILE A 522 -8.19 -12.71 3.33
C ILE A 522 -8.65 -13.45 2.08
N PRO A 523 -8.76 -12.78 0.91
CA PRO A 523 -9.19 -13.44 -0.31
C PRO A 523 -8.22 -14.56 -0.68
N ILE A 524 -8.75 -15.66 -1.21
CA ILE A 524 -7.94 -16.72 -1.81
C ILE A 524 -7.20 -16.15 -3.02
N ILE A 525 -7.89 -15.34 -3.82
CA ILE A 525 -7.34 -14.69 -5.00
C ILE A 525 -7.96 -13.30 -5.18
N SER A 526 -7.13 -12.34 -5.57
CA SER A 526 -7.54 -10.98 -5.90
C SER A 526 -7.13 -10.62 -7.33
N ARG A 527 -8.00 -9.89 -8.04
CA ARG A 527 -7.78 -9.50 -9.44
C ARG A 527 -8.28 -8.08 -9.70
N ILE A 528 -7.44 -7.26 -10.35
CA ILE A 528 -7.85 -5.99 -10.95
C ILE A 528 -8.13 -6.26 -12.42
N LYS A 529 -9.36 -5.97 -12.86
CA LYS A 529 -9.78 -6.14 -14.24
C LYS A 529 -10.55 -4.92 -14.73
N LYS A 530 -10.45 -4.67 -16.03
CA LYS A 530 -11.22 -3.63 -16.71
C LYS A 530 -12.59 -4.19 -17.10
N VAL A 531 -13.65 -3.43 -16.84
CA VAL A 531 -15.01 -3.81 -17.23
C VAL A 531 -15.24 -3.58 -18.73
N VAL A 532 -15.79 -4.58 -19.41
CA VAL A 532 -16.12 -4.56 -20.85
C VAL A 532 -17.53 -5.07 -21.10
N GLY A 533 -18.39 -4.25 -21.70
CA GLY A 533 -19.79 -4.58 -22.01
C GLY A 533 -20.58 -5.09 -20.82
N SER A 534 -20.41 -4.52 -19.62
CA SER A 534 -20.97 -4.98 -18.33
C SER A 534 -20.44 -6.33 -17.80
N LYS A 535 -19.31 -6.78 -18.33
CA LYS A 535 -18.70 -8.07 -17.98
C LYS A 535 -17.26 -7.90 -17.54
N VAL A 536 -16.80 -8.88 -16.77
CA VAL A 536 -15.39 -9.08 -16.45
C VAL A 536 -15.06 -10.56 -16.62
N ILE A 537 -13.91 -10.83 -17.23
CA ILE A 537 -13.36 -12.18 -17.41
C ILE A 537 -12.17 -12.35 -16.47
N VAL A 538 -12.14 -13.46 -15.75
CA VAL A 538 -11.14 -13.71 -14.73
C VAL A 538 -10.91 -15.20 -14.52
N ASP A 539 -9.65 -15.57 -14.29
CA ASP A 539 -9.23 -16.92 -13.93
C ASP A 539 -9.27 -17.11 -12.41
N VAL A 540 -10.00 -18.12 -11.96
CA VAL A 540 -10.26 -18.39 -10.53
C VAL A 540 -10.08 -19.88 -10.26
N PRO A 541 -9.51 -20.30 -9.11
CA PRO A 541 -9.44 -21.73 -8.78
C PRO A 541 -10.83 -22.33 -8.60
N LYS A 542 -10.92 -23.65 -8.70
CA LYS A 542 -12.16 -24.38 -8.39
C LYS A 542 -12.49 -24.24 -6.90
N GLY A 543 -13.76 -24.06 -6.58
CA GLY A 543 -14.20 -23.88 -5.21
C GLY A 543 -15.49 -23.05 -5.07
N ASN A 544 -15.88 -22.82 -3.82
CA ASN A 544 -17.02 -21.98 -3.48
C ASN A 544 -16.51 -20.69 -2.83
N PHE A 545 -16.86 -19.56 -3.44
CA PHE A 545 -16.35 -18.25 -3.04
C PHE A 545 -17.48 -17.28 -2.72
N PHE A 546 -17.19 -16.36 -1.81
CA PHE A 546 -17.92 -15.11 -1.71
C PHE A 546 -17.14 -14.05 -2.49
N LEU A 547 -17.72 -13.56 -3.59
CA LEU A 547 -17.14 -12.51 -4.42
C LEU A 547 -17.52 -11.14 -3.89
N VAL A 548 -16.54 -10.23 -3.80
CA VAL A 548 -16.75 -8.80 -3.61
C VAL A 548 -16.08 -8.02 -4.74
N ILE A 549 -16.84 -7.16 -5.42
CA ILE A 549 -16.33 -6.22 -6.44
C ILE A 549 -16.43 -4.78 -5.93
N LYS A 550 -15.31 -4.04 -5.98
CA LYS A 550 -15.25 -2.61 -5.64
C LYS A 550 -14.55 -1.81 -6.74
N ASN A 551 -14.90 -0.53 -6.89
CA ASN A 551 -14.18 0.39 -7.78
C ASN A 551 -13.05 1.15 -7.05
N LYS A 552 -12.34 2.02 -7.76
CA LYS A 552 -11.22 2.81 -7.22
C LYS A 552 -11.62 3.94 -6.25
N GLU A 553 -12.92 4.21 -6.08
CA GLU A 553 -13.49 5.14 -5.10
C GLU A 553 -13.99 4.40 -3.83
N ASN A 554 -13.71 3.10 -3.71
CA ASN A 554 -14.19 2.25 -2.63
C ASN A 554 -15.72 2.03 -2.60
N LYS A 555 -16.42 2.30 -3.71
CA LYS A 555 -17.83 1.93 -3.88
C LYS A 555 -17.89 0.41 -4.08
N GLU A 556 -18.69 -0.23 -3.26
CA GLU A 556 -19.09 -1.63 -3.43
C GLU A 556 -20.10 -1.74 -4.58
N LEU A 557 -19.76 -2.55 -5.58
CA LEU A 557 -20.55 -2.71 -6.79
C LEU A 557 -21.37 -4.00 -6.75
N LEU A 558 -20.76 -5.11 -6.31
CA LEU A 558 -21.38 -6.43 -6.32
C LEU A 558 -20.85 -7.27 -5.16
N LEU A 559 -21.76 -7.97 -4.47
CA LEU A 559 -21.43 -9.07 -3.58
C LEU A 559 -22.26 -10.30 -3.96
N LYS A 560 -21.62 -11.46 -4.08
CA LYS A 560 -22.31 -12.65 -4.60
C LYS A 560 -21.60 -13.94 -4.24
N ASP A 561 -22.36 -14.99 -3.97
CA ASP A 561 -21.84 -16.36 -3.92
C ASP A 561 -21.56 -16.92 -5.32
N ILE A 562 -20.38 -17.49 -5.51
CA ILE A 562 -19.94 -18.06 -6.78
C ILE A 562 -19.33 -19.45 -6.54
N GLY A 563 -19.90 -20.45 -7.20
CA GLY A 563 -19.27 -21.76 -7.37
C GLY A 563 -18.49 -21.82 -8.68
N VAL A 564 -17.24 -22.26 -8.63
CA VAL A 564 -16.37 -22.52 -9.79
C VAL A 564 -16.09 -24.02 -9.83
N ASN A 565 -16.56 -24.69 -10.90
CA ASN A 565 -16.55 -26.15 -11.03
C ASN A 565 -15.39 -26.71 -11.84
#